data_AF-A0A453T5X9-F1
#
_entry.id   AF-A0A453T5X9-F1
#
_cell.length_a   1.000
_cell.length_b   1.000
_cell.length_c   1.000
_cell.angle_alpha   90.00
_cell.angle_beta   90.00
_cell.angle_gamma   90.00
#
_symmetry.space_group_name_H-M   'P 1'
#
loop_
_entity.id
_entity.type
_entity.pdbx_description
1 polymer ?
#
loop_
_entity_poly.entity_id
_entity_poly.type
_entity_poly.pdbx_seq_one_letter_code
_entity_poly.pdbx_strand_id
1 'polypeptide(L)'
;MTPPDTVEALERDEMLNAVELGQWESGKSVNDIAACQGIRIRRHCRPAASMAEVEAEMGAPRNILEKIIWDKEIEVAQGLARNPLEEVIESAGKAPPTRDFYGALAAAHKRNGVPALIAEVKKASPSKGVLRENFDPVQIAQAYEKHGAACLSILTDEKYFQVRCLELYLFLRMVDVVFTGQAKCI
;
A
#
# COMPACT_ATOMS: atom_id res chain seq x y z
N MET A 1 43.45 -2.41 -22.22
CA MET A 1 42.58 -1.50 -21.44
C MET A 1 41.49 -2.37 -20.85
N THR A 2 41.67 -2.79 -19.60
CA THR A 2 40.67 -3.58 -18.86
C THR A 2 39.48 -2.67 -18.54
N PRO A 3 38.22 -3.14 -18.68
CA PRO A 3 37.08 -2.34 -18.24
C PRO A 3 37.19 -2.13 -16.71
N PRO A 4 36.80 -0.94 -16.19
CA PRO A 4 36.82 -0.71 -14.75
C PRO A 4 35.93 -1.72 -14.04
N ASP A 5 36.40 -2.21 -12.89
CA ASP A 5 35.69 -3.17 -12.07
C ASP A 5 34.29 -2.65 -11.74
N THR A 6 33.27 -3.43 -12.10
CA THR A 6 31.84 -3.08 -11.96
C THR A 6 31.44 -2.71 -10.53
N VAL A 7 32.21 -3.14 -9.52
CA VAL A 7 32.00 -2.80 -8.11
C VAL A 7 32.39 -1.34 -7.84
N GLU A 8 33.51 -0.88 -8.39
CA GLU A 8 34.03 0.48 -8.23
C GLU A 8 33.19 1.54 -8.97
N ALA A 9 32.43 1.10 -9.99
CA ALA A 9 31.48 1.93 -10.73
C ALA A 9 30.15 2.11 -9.98
N LEU A 10 29.75 1.11 -9.16
CA LEU A 10 28.55 1.18 -8.32
C LEU A 10 28.77 2.00 -7.04
N GLU A 11 29.98 1.97 -6.49
CA GLU A 11 30.34 2.78 -5.31
C GLU A 11 30.35 4.29 -5.57
N ARG A 12 30.49 4.70 -6.85
CA ARG A 12 30.53 6.10 -7.29
C ARG A 12 29.20 6.59 -7.89
N ASP A 13 28.15 5.79 -7.82
CA ASP A 13 26.84 6.15 -8.33
C ASP A 13 26.12 7.11 -7.35
N GLU A 14 26.02 8.39 -7.72
CA GLU A 14 25.33 9.43 -6.94
C GLU A 14 23.85 9.10 -6.68
N MET A 15 23.23 8.22 -7.48
CA MET A 15 21.85 7.77 -7.27
C MET A 15 21.73 6.75 -6.13
N LEU A 16 22.78 5.95 -5.88
CA LEU A 16 22.90 5.02 -4.75
C LEU A 16 23.48 5.67 -3.49
N ASN A 17 24.13 6.83 -3.60
CA ASN A 17 24.66 7.60 -2.48
C ASN A 17 23.86 8.87 -2.17
N ALA A 18 22.67 9.02 -2.78
CA ALA A 18 21.78 10.13 -2.49
C ALA A 18 21.41 10.15 -0.99
N VAL A 19 21.34 11.35 -0.43
CA VAL A 19 20.96 11.64 0.98
C VAL A 19 19.64 10.96 1.41
N GLU A 20 18.81 10.54 0.46
CA GLU A 20 17.60 9.75 0.68
C GLU A 20 17.87 8.32 1.21
N LEU A 21 18.99 7.69 0.89
CA LEU A 21 19.34 6.36 1.42
C LEU A 21 19.85 6.42 2.87
N GLY A 22 20.49 7.52 3.26
CA GLY A 22 20.93 7.74 4.65
C GLY A 22 19.77 7.84 5.67
N GLN A 23 18.54 8.06 5.22
CA GLN A 23 17.36 8.04 6.09
C GLN A 23 16.90 6.62 6.47
N TRP A 24 17.23 5.60 5.67
CA TRP A 24 16.83 4.21 5.96
C TRP A 24 17.82 3.49 6.88
N GLU A 25 19.10 3.88 6.85
CA GLU A 25 20.16 3.35 7.73
C GLU A 25 20.22 4.05 9.10
N SER A 26 19.43 5.10 9.32
CA SER A 26 19.60 6.01 10.46
C SER A 26 19.24 5.41 11.84
N GLY A 27 18.83 4.13 11.90
CA GLY A 27 18.41 3.45 13.14
C GLY A 27 17.22 4.10 13.87
N LYS A 28 16.57 5.10 13.26
CA LYS A 28 15.41 5.79 13.83
C LYS A 28 14.18 4.94 13.60
N SER A 29 13.31 4.85 14.61
CA SER A 29 12.05 4.16 14.41
C SER A 29 11.19 4.91 13.40
N VAL A 30 10.30 4.21 12.70
CA VAL A 30 9.32 4.82 11.76
C VAL A 30 8.54 5.95 12.44
N ASN A 31 8.28 5.83 13.75
CA ASN A 31 7.63 6.87 14.53
C ASN A 31 8.48 8.14 14.69
N ASP A 32 9.81 7.99 14.83
CA ASP A 32 10.73 9.12 15.00
C ASP A 32 10.91 9.88 13.69
N ILE A 33 10.97 9.15 12.56
CA ILE A 33 11.02 9.75 11.22
C ILE A 33 9.74 10.56 10.97
N ALA A 34 8.58 9.97 11.25
CA ALA A 34 7.30 10.65 11.16
C ALA A 34 7.23 11.88 12.09
N ALA A 35 7.68 11.74 13.35
CA ALA A 35 7.69 12.84 14.31
C ALA A 35 8.60 14.00 13.89
N CYS A 36 9.77 13.72 13.31
CA CYS A 36 10.66 14.75 12.73
C CYS A 36 10.00 15.52 11.58
N GLN A 37 9.07 14.88 10.87
CA GLN A 37 8.25 15.51 9.82
C GLN A 37 6.95 16.15 10.37
N GLY A 38 6.81 16.21 11.70
CA GLY A 38 5.62 16.73 12.38
C GLY A 38 4.41 15.78 12.33
N ILE A 39 4.58 14.57 11.79
CA ILE A 39 3.55 13.54 11.67
C ILE A 39 3.53 12.72 12.96
N ARG A 40 2.44 12.81 13.72
CA ARG A 40 2.25 12.02 14.94
C ARG A 40 1.42 10.79 14.62
N ILE A 41 2.08 9.66 14.36
CA ILE A 41 1.40 8.37 14.10
C ILE A 41 0.70 7.93 15.39
N ARG A 42 -0.64 8.01 15.41
CA ARG A 42 -1.45 7.47 16.51
C ARG A 42 -1.75 5.99 16.23
N ARG A 43 -1.59 5.14 17.25
CA ARG A 43 -1.84 3.70 17.17
C ARG A 43 -3.17 3.29 17.82
N HIS A 44 -4.04 4.24 18.14
CA HIS A 44 -5.30 3.96 18.83
C HIS A 44 -6.45 4.40 17.93
N CYS A 45 -7.18 3.42 17.40
CA CYS A 45 -8.49 3.67 16.80
C CYS A 45 -9.42 4.29 17.85
N ARG A 46 -10.12 5.37 17.49
CA ARG A 46 -11.26 5.90 18.27
C ARG A 46 -12.55 5.36 17.64
N PRO A 47 -13.14 4.28 18.16
CA PRO A 47 -14.25 3.59 17.48
C PRO A 47 -15.56 4.39 17.45
N ALA A 48 -15.64 5.53 18.16
CA ALA A 48 -16.89 6.25 18.39
C ALA A 48 -16.81 7.76 18.11
N ALA A 49 -15.68 8.30 17.62
CA ALA A 49 -15.56 9.73 17.39
C ALA A 49 -16.18 10.14 16.04
N SER A 50 -17.07 11.13 16.07
CA SER A 50 -17.61 11.77 14.86
C SER A 50 -16.60 12.74 14.23
N MET A 51 -16.74 13.03 12.93
CA MET A 51 -15.91 14.05 12.24
C MET A 51 -15.87 15.37 13.01
N ALA A 52 -17.00 15.81 13.54
CA ALA A 52 -17.12 17.06 14.28
C ALA A 52 -16.32 17.05 15.59
N GLU A 53 -16.27 15.92 16.30
CA GLU A 53 -15.47 15.77 17.53
C GLU A 53 -13.97 15.70 17.21
N VAL A 54 -13.59 15.02 16.12
CA VAL A 54 -12.21 14.97 15.64
C VAL A 54 -11.73 16.35 15.19
N GLU A 55 -12.53 17.07 14.40
CA GLU A 55 -12.22 18.43 13.94
C GLU A 55 -12.15 19.45 15.08
N ALA A 56 -13.08 19.37 16.05
CA ALA A 56 -13.10 20.28 17.20
C ALA A 56 -11.89 20.09 18.14
N GLU A 57 -11.37 18.86 18.28
CA GLU A 57 -10.22 18.55 19.12
C GLU A 57 -8.88 18.71 18.40
N MET A 58 -8.83 18.45 17.08
CA MET A 58 -7.58 18.36 16.31
C MET A 58 -7.32 19.53 15.36
N GLY A 59 -8.30 20.40 15.11
CA GLY A 59 -8.21 21.45 14.10
C GLY A 59 -8.30 20.90 12.68
N ALA A 60 -7.97 21.72 11.67
CA ALA A 60 -7.93 21.29 10.28
C ALA A 60 -6.70 20.38 10.01
N PRO A 61 -6.79 19.37 9.12
CA PRO A 61 -5.68 18.46 8.86
C PRO A 61 -4.54 19.22 8.21
N ARG A 62 -3.31 19.00 8.70
CA ARG A 62 -2.13 19.78 8.29
C ARG A 62 -1.61 19.35 6.92
N ASN A 63 -1.88 18.12 6.53
CA ASN A 63 -1.52 17.56 5.22
C ASN A 63 -2.52 16.49 4.77
N ILE A 64 -2.35 16.03 3.53
CA ILE A 64 -3.24 15.03 2.93
C ILE A 64 -3.21 13.68 3.66
N LEU A 65 -2.06 13.27 4.23
CA LEU A 65 -1.96 12.01 4.98
C LEU A 65 -2.78 12.08 6.27
N GLU A 66 -2.74 13.20 6.99
CA GLU A 66 -3.58 13.40 8.18
C GLU A 66 -5.07 13.32 7.83
N LYS A 67 -5.46 13.95 6.72
CA LYS A 67 -6.84 13.86 6.23
C LYS A 67 -7.24 12.42 5.91
N ILE A 68 -6.38 11.66 5.22
CA ILE A 68 -6.60 10.24 4.91
C ILE A 68 -6.77 9.43 6.18
N ILE A 69 -5.93 9.66 7.19
CA ILE A 69 -6.01 8.95 8.47
C ILE A 69 -7.34 9.25 9.17
N TRP A 70 -7.75 10.51 9.28
CA TRP A 70 -9.01 10.88 9.92
C TRP A 70 -10.21 10.26 9.21
N ASP A 71 -10.26 10.39 7.88
CA ASP A 71 -11.31 9.80 7.08
C ASP A 71 -11.37 8.27 7.26
N LYS A 72 -10.20 7.62 7.39
CA LYS A 72 -10.12 6.16 7.63
C LYS A 72 -10.59 5.77 9.02
N GLU A 73 -10.31 6.54 10.07
CA GLU A 73 -10.81 6.26 11.43
C GLU A 73 -12.34 6.22 11.46
N ILE A 74 -13.00 7.14 10.75
CA ILE A 74 -14.46 7.19 10.64
C ILE A 74 -14.98 6.03 9.78
N GLU A 75 -14.33 5.75 8.65
CA GLU A 75 -14.69 4.61 7.80
C GLU A 75 -14.63 3.29 8.57
N VAL A 76 -13.58 3.08 9.36
CA VAL A 76 -13.40 1.90 10.23
C VAL A 76 -14.50 1.82 11.28
N ALA A 77 -14.79 2.92 11.98
CA ALA A 77 -15.85 2.97 12.98
C ALA A 77 -17.22 2.59 12.38
N GLN A 78 -17.53 3.14 11.20
CA GLN A 78 -18.75 2.80 10.46
C GLN A 78 -18.74 1.36 9.93
N GLY A 79 -17.59 0.85 9.51
CA GLY A 79 -17.39 -0.54 9.09
C GLY A 79 -17.71 -1.51 10.22
N LEU A 80 -17.08 -1.30 11.39
CA LEU A 80 -17.30 -2.10 12.60
C LEU A 80 -18.74 -2.04 13.13
N ALA A 81 -19.42 -0.90 12.95
CA ALA A 81 -20.84 -0.78 13.29
C ALA A 81 -21.76 -1.58 12.37
N ARG A 82 -21.37 -1.79 11.10
CA ARG A 82 -22.12 -2.59 10.11
C ARG A 82 -21.79 -4.07 10.17
N ASN A 83 -20.49 -4.38 10.30
CA ASN A 83 -19.92 -5.72 10.37
C ASN A 83 -19.08 -5.80 11.65
N PRO A 84 -19.63 -6.34 12.75
CA PRO A 84 -18.89 -6.51 13.99
C PRO A 84 -17.57 -7.27 13.77
N LEU A 85 -16.55 -6.93 14.56
CA LEU A 85 -15.21 -7.51 14.43
C LEU A 85 -15.22 -9.05 14.47
N GLU A 86 -16.11 -9.64 15.27
CA GLU A 86 -16.30 -11.09 15.39
C GLU A 86 -16.71 -11.73 14.05
N GLU A 87 -17.63 -11.11 13.33
CA GLU A 87 -18.07 -11.56 12.00
C GLU A 87 -16.95 -11.39 10.95
N VAL A 88 -16.15 -10.34 11.07
CA VAL A 88 -14.98 -10.12 10.21
C VAL A 88 -13.94 -11.23 10.43
N ILE A 89 -13.66 -11.59 11.69
CA ILE A 89 -12.75 -12.69 12.05
C ILE A 89 -13.28 -14.02 11.52
N GLU A 90 -14.56 -14.31 11.72
CA GLU A 90 -15.19 -15.55 11.23
C GLU A 90 -15.12 -15.63 9.69
N SER A 91 -15.43 -14.54 9.00
CA SER A 91 -15.37 -14.45 7.54
C SER A 91 -13.93 -14.63 7.02
N ALA A 92 -12.94 -14.06 7.71
CA ALA A 92 -11.53 -14.25 7.39
C ALA A 92 -11.10 -15.72 7.57
N GLY A 93 -11.62 -16.42 8.60
CA GLY A 93 -11.37 -17.85 8.80
C GLY A 93 -11.97 -18.75 7.71
N LYS A 94 -13.01 -18.28 7.01
CA LYS A 94 -13.64 -18.98 5.87
C LYS A 94 -13.02 -18.62 4.52
N ALA A 95 -12.10 -17.65 4.48
CA ALA A 95 -11.48 -17.21 3.24
C ALA A 95 -10.55 -18.31 2.67
N PRO A 96 -10.29 -18.30 1.35
CA PRO A 96 -9.31 -19.18 0.75
C PRO A 96 -7.92 -19.02 1.40
N PRO A 97 -7.08 -20.08 1.40
CA PRO A 97 -5.73 -19.99 1.92
C PRO A 97 -4.94 -18.83 1.31
N THR A 98 -4.19 -18.12 2.15
CA THR A 98 -3.33 -17.03 1.69
C THR A 98 -2.20 -17.56 0.81
N ARG A 99 -1.91 -16.86 -0.27
CA ARG A 99 -0.75 -17.14 -1.12
C ARG A 99 0.53 -16.64 -0.43
N ASP A 100 1.65 -17.33 -0.63
CA ASP A 100 2.94 -16.97 -0.02
C ASP A 100 3.58 -15.76 -0.73
N PHE A 101 3.29 -14.56 -0.22
CA PHE A 101 3.79 -13.29 -0.78
C PHE A 101 5.31 -13.19 -0.75
N TYR A 102 5.93 -13.58 0.37
CA TYR A 102 7.39 -13.53 0.49
C TYR A 102 8.06 -14.59 -0.38
N GLY A 103 7.53 -15.81 -0.38
CA GLY A 103 8.01 -16.89 -1.24
C GLY A 103 7.93 -16.54 -2.72
N ALA A 104 6.87 -15.86 -3.17
CA ALA A 104 6.74 -15.39 -4.55
C ALA A 104 7.85 -14.39 -4.94
N LEU A 105 8.15 -13.43 -4.06
CA LEU A 105 9.25 -12.48 -4.27
C LEU A 105 10.62 -13.17 -4.28
N ALA A 106 10.87 -14.03 -3.30
CA ALA A 106 12.13 -14.77 -3.20
C ALA A 106 12.34 -15.71 -4.39
N ALA A 107 11.30 -16.41 -4.83
CA ALA A 107 11.34 -17.28 -6.00
C ALA A 107 11.56 -16.47 -7.29
N ALA A 108 10.89 -15.31 -7.43
CA ALA A 108 11.09 -14.44 -8.57
C ALA A 108 12.53 -13.97 -8.66
N HIS A 109 13.10 -13.46 -7.57
CA HIS A 109 14.50 -13.02 -7.54
C HIS A 109 15.47 -14.17 -7.88
N LYS A 110 15.24 -15.38 -7.35
CA LYS A 110 16.07 -16.56 -7.62
C LYS A 110 16.06 -17.03 -9.08
N ARG A 111 14.95 -16.86 -9.81
CA ARG A 111 14.81 -17.40 -11.17
C ARG A 111 15.74 -16.73 -12.19
N ASN A 112 15.92 -15.43 -12.08
CA ASN A 112 16.58 -14.61 -13.10
C ASN A 112 17.57 -13.59 -12.54
N GLY A 113 17.77 -13.54 -11.21
CA GLY A 113 18.74 -12.64 -10.57
C GLY A 113 18.35 -11.16 -10.62
N VAL A 114 17.17 -10.84 -11.13
CA VAL A 114 16.65 -9.47 -11.23
C VAL A 114 15.81 -9.13 -9.99
N PRO A 115 15.61 -7.83 -9.68
CA PRO A 115 14.70 -7.42 -8.62
C PRO A 115 13.29 -7.99 -8.80
N ALA A 116 12.69 -8.51 -7.73
CA ALA A 116 11.33 -9.00 -7.75
C ALA A 116 10.34 -7.82 -7.79
N LEU A 117 9.50 -7.77 -8.82
CA LEU A 117 8.56 -6.67 -9.04
C LEU A 117 7.24 -6.88 -8.28
N ILE A 118 6.86 -5.91 -7.46
CA ILE A 118 5.48 -5.73 -6.97
C ILE A 118 4.82 -4.67 -7.85
N ALA A 119 3.85 -5.07 -8.67
CA ALA A 119 3.17 -4.13 -9.57
C ALA A 119 1.91 -3.54 -8.90
N GLU A 120 1.83 -2.21 -8.82
CA GLU A 120 0.70 -1.51 -8.19
C GLU A 120 -0.44 -1.25 -9.19
N VAL A 121 -1.65 -1.68 -8.83
CA VAL A 121 -2.89 -1.41 -9.57
C VAL A 121 -3.57 -0.19 -8.96
N LYS A 122 -3.50 0.94 -9.68
CA LYS A 122 -3.93 2.27 -9.19
C LYS A 122 -4.65 3.09 -10.26
N LYS A 123 -5.85 3.60 -9.92
CA LYS A 123 -6.63 4.47 -10.82
C LYS A 123 -6.30 5.94 -10.68
N ALA A 124 -6.24 6.45 -9.45
CA ALA A 124 -5.99 7.85 -9.14
C ALA A 124 -5.01 8.00 -7.98
N SER A 125 -4.52 9.22 -7.74
CA SER A 125 -3.86 9.57 -6.48
C SER A 125 -4.29 10.97 -6.02
N PRO A 126 -4.23 11.25 -4.71
CA PRO A 126 -4.50 12.61 -4.20
C PRO A 126 -3.59 13.68 -4.78
N SER A 127 -2.35 13.30 -5.13
CA SER A 127 -1.33 14.23 -5.64
C SER A 127 -1.38 14.45 -7.15
N LYS A 128 -1.81 13.44 -7.93
CA LYS A 128 -1.74 13.45 -9.40
C LYS A 128 -3.12 13.36 -10.07
N GLY A 129 -4.20 13.25 -9.30
CA GLY A 129 -5.54 13.06 -9.83
C GLY A 129 -5.69 11.69 -10.50
N VAL A 130 -6.53 11.62 -11.53
CA VAL A 130 -6.77 10.37 -12.27
C VAL A 130 -5.53 10.04 -13.12
N LEU A 131 -4.93 8.88 -12.86
CA LEU A 131 -3.79 8.36 -13.62
C LEU A 131 -4.24 7.61 -14.87
N ARG A 132 -5.41 6.96 -14.79
CA ARG A 132 -5.97 6.16 -15.88
C ARG A 132 -7.50 6.25 -15.87
N GLU A 133 -8.07 6.89 -16.89
CA GLU A 133 -9.53 7.02 -17.01
C GLU A 133 -10.20 5.67 -17.29
N ASN A 134 -9.69 4.94 -18.29
CA ASN A 134 -10.14 3.59 -18.62
C ASN A 134 -9.45 2.56 -17.71
N PHE A 135 -10.03 2.39 -16.52
CA PHE A 135 -9.51 1.54 -15.46
C PHE A 135 -10.25 0.20 -15.40
N ASP A 136 -9.62 -0.84 -15.95
CA ASP A 136 -10.02 -2.24 -15.75
C ASP A 136 -8.95 -2.94 -14.90
N PRO A 137 -9.21 -3.18 -13.61
CA PRO A 137 -8.21 -3.76 -12.72
C PRO A 137 -7.85 -5.20 -13.11
N VAL A 138 -8.79 -5.98 -13.66
CA VAL A 138 -8.56 -7.38 -14.05
C VAL A 138 -7.60 -7.43 -15.23
N GLN A 139 -7.86 -6.64 -16.27
CA GLN A 139 -6.98 -6.57 -17.44
C GLN A 139 -5.59 -6.07 -17.06
N ILE A 140 -5.49 -5.08 -16.17
CA ILE A 140 -4.21 -4.55 -15.70
C ILE A 140 -3.41 -5.61 -14.95
N ALA A 141 -4.04 -6.39 -14.07
CA ALA A 141 -3.37 -7.43 -13.33
C ALA A 141 -2.93 -8.61 -14.19
N GLN A 142 -3.77 -9.06 -15.12
CA GLN A 142 -3.38 -10.09 -16.09
C GLN A 142 -2.21 -9.62 -16.96
N ALA A 143 -2.19 -8.33 -17.32
CA ALA A 143 -1.05 -7.75 -18.00
C ALA A 143 0.21 -7.79 -17.12
N TYR A 144 0.14 -7.37 -15.85
CA TYR A 144 1.29 -7.43 -14.95
C TYR A 144 1.81 -8.85 -14.72
N GLU A 145 0.91 -9.82 -14.53
CA GLU A 145 1.26 -11.24 -14.45
C GLU A 145 2.02 -11.70 -15.69
N LYS A 146 1.46 -11.45 -16.88
CA LYS A 146 2.06 -11.85 -18.16
C LYS A 146 3.46 -11.25 -18.38
N HIS A 147 3.72 -10.07 -17.83
CA HIS A 147 5.01 -9.39 -17.96
C HIS A 147 5.96 -9.65 -16.78
N GLY A 148 5.64 -10.62 -15.91
CA GLY A 148 6.56 -11.14 -14.91
C GLY A 148 6.53 -10.43 -13.55
N ALA A 149 5.44 -9.72 -13.23
CA ALA A 149 5.24 -9.24 -11.87
C ALA A 149 5.20 -10.44 -10.89
N ALA A 150 5.97 -10.36 -9.82
CA ALA A 150 6.01 -11.39 -8.79
C ALA A 150 4.79 -11.31 -7.89
N CYS A 151 4.40 -10.08 -7.54
CA CYS A 151 3.23 -9.79 -6.72
C CYS A 151 2.48 -8.57 -7.26
N LEU A 152 1.25 -8.39 -6.81
CA LEU A 152 0.43 -7.22 -7.05
C LEU A 152 0.20 -6.44 -5.75
N SER A 153 0.18 -5.11 -5.85
CA SER A 153 -0.31 -4.21 -4.80
C SER A 153 -1.59 -3.57 -5.32
N ILE A 154 -2.71 -3.69 -4.61
CA ILE A 154 -3.98 -3.15 -5.08
C ILE A 154 -4.49 -2.13 -4.08
N LEU A 155 -4.72 -0.91 -4.55
CA LEU A 155 -5.29 0.15 -3.72
C LEU A 155 -6.79 -0.04 -3.65
N THR A 156 -7.31 -0.08 -2.43
CA THR A 156 -8.70 -0.46 -2.17
C THR A 156 -9.52 0.64 -1.49
N ASP A 157 -8.90 1.80 -1.29
CA ASP A 157 -9.51 3.01 -0.76
C ASP A 157 -10.20 3.80 -1.88
N GLU A 158 -11.52 3.94 -1.74
CA GLU A 158 -12.37 4.54 -2.76
C GLU A 158 -12.25 6.07 -2.81
N LYS A 159 -12.19 6.72 -1.64
CA LYS A 159 -12.20 8.19 -1.54
C LYS A 159 -11.00 8.83 -2.21
N TYR A 160 -9.82 8.21 -2.09
CA TYR A 160 -8.56 8.81 -2.54
C TYR A 160 -7.99 8.19 -3.81
N PHE A 161 -8.29 6.91 -4.07
CA PHE A 161 -7.73 6.18 -5.20
C PHE A 161 -8.81 5.75 -6.21
N GLN A 162 -10.09 6.02 -5.94
CA GLN A 162 -11.23 5.79 -6.82
C GLN A 162 -11.43 4.32 -7.23
N VAL A 163 -11.03 3.38 -6.37
CA VAL A 163 -11.22 1.93 -6.58
C VAL A 163 -12.33 1.43 -5.66
N ARG A 164 -13.35 0.76 -6.22
CA ARG A 164 -14.51 0.29 -5.46
C ARG A 164 -14.36 -1.15 -4.96
N CYS A 165 -15.05 -1.48 -3.87
CA CYS A 165 -15.10 -2.85 -3.31
C CYS A 165 -15.46 -3.92 -4.35
N LEU A 166 -16.50 -3.66 -5.15
CA LEU A 166 -17.06 -4.66 -6.05
C LEU A 166 -16.09 -5.04 -7.17
N GLU A 167 -15.27 -4.09 -7.62
CA GLU A 167 -14.24 -4.30 -8.63
C GLU A 167 -13.14 -5.25 -8.11
N LEU A 168 -12.88 -5.24 -6.81
CA LEU A 168 -11.89 -6.11 -6.16
C LEU A 168 -12.39 -7.55 -6.00
N TYR A 169 -13.67 -7.74 -5.68
CA TYR A 169 -14.20 -9.09 -5.48
C TYR A 169 -14.13 -9.93 -6.77
N LEU A 170 -14.43 -9.32 -7.92
CA LEU A 170 -14.29 -9.96 -9.23
C LEU A 170 -12.82 -10.24 -9.56
N PHE A 171 -11.94 -9.28 -9.25
CA PHE A 171 -10.50 -9.42 -9.44
C PHE A 171 -9.92 -10.62 -8.70
N LEU A 172 -10.26 -10.79 -7.42
CA LEU A 172 -9.73 -11.85 -6.56
C LEU A 172 -10.04 -13.26 -7.08
N ARG A 173 -11.08 -13.40 -7.91
CA ARG A 173 -11.49 -14.67 -8.52
C ARG A 173 -10.85 -14.95 -9.88
N MET A 174 -10.24 -13.95 -10.50
CA MET A 174 -9.78 -14.03 -11.90
C MET A 174 -8.26 -13.96 -12.07
N VAL A 175 -7.51 -13.65 -11.00
CA VAL A 175 -6.07 -13.41 -11.05
C VAL A 175 -5.32 -14.40 -10.16
N ASP A 176 -4.32 -15.09 -10.71
CA ASP A 176 -3.54 -16.11 -10.02
C ASP A 176 -2.25 -15.61 -9.34
N VAL A 177 -1.98 -14.30 -9.44
CA VAL A 177 -0.83 -13.64 -8.79
C VAL A 177 -1.06 -13.37 -7.30
N VAL A 178 0.01 -13.45 -6.50
CA VAL A 178 -0.03 -13.08 -5.08
C VAL A 178 -0.23 -11.58 -4.93
N PHE A 179 -1.21 -11.14 -4.14
CA PHE A 179 -1.50 -9.71 -3.98
C PHE A 179 -1.51 -9.28 -2.52
N THR A 180 -1.26 -7.99 -2.30
CA THR A 180 -1.48 -7.29 -1.03
C THR A 180 -2.52 -6.19 -1.23
N GLY A 181 -3.47 -6.09 -0.29
CA GLY A 181 -4.45 -5.01 -0.27
C GLY A 181 -3.89 -3.80 0.45
N GLN A 182 -3.83 -2.65 -0.23
CA GLN A 182 -3.47 -1.37 0.36
C GLN A 182 -4.77 -0.62 0.71
N ALA A 183 -5.14 -0.75 1.99
CA ALA A 183 -6.23 -0.10 2.69
C ALA A 183 -7.66 -0.41 2.20
N LYS A 184 -8.26 -1.46 2.76
CA LYS A 184 -9.71 -1.58 2.94
C LYS A 184 -9.95 -2.11 4.33
N CYS A 185 -10.66 -1.34 5.15
CA CYS A 185 -11.16 -1.84 6.42
C CYS A 185 -12.52 -2.47 6.15
N ILE A 186 -12.63 -3.75 6.50
CA ILE A 186 -13.80 -4.62 6.31
C ILE A 186 -14.86 -4.26 7.33
#